data_AF-A0A7C5T583-F1
#
_entry.id   AF-A0A7C5T583-F1
#
_cell.length_a   1.000
_cell.length_b   1.000
_cell.length_c   1.000
_cell.angle_alpha   90.00
_cell.angle_beta   90.00
_cell.angle_gamma   90.00
#
_symmetry.space_group_name_H-M   'P 1'
#
loop_
_entity.id
_entity.type
_entity.pdbx_description
1 polymer ?
#
loop_
_entity_poly.entity_id
_entity_poly.type
_entity_poly.pdbx_seq_one_letter_code
_entity_poly.pdbx_strand_id
1 'polypeptide(L)'
;MPKWHWPIDPDKVPRIVVEPPGPKALEVVRRDEELIMQSFARWYPLVIARGYGPVVEDVDGNLYIDYNAGIAVTNVGHAHPKVVDAIKRQAELFLHYS
;
A
#
# COMPACT_ATOMS: atom_id res chain seq x y z
N MET A 1 -3.51 25.42 3.84
CA MET A 1 -3.74 24.04 4.34
C MET A 1 -2.40 23.41 4.70
N PRO A 2 -2.34 22.49 5.68
CA PRO A 2 -1.09 21.78 5.99
C PRO A 2 -0.60 20.96 4.79
N LYS A 3 0.73 20.79 4.65
CA LYS A 3 1.36 20.03 3.54
C LYS A 3 0.99 18.54 3.46
N TRP A 4 0.22 18.04 4.41
CA TRP A 4 -0.12 16.63 4.58
C TRP A 4 -1.63 16.36 4.43
N HIS A 5 -2.38 17.29 3.82
CA HIS A 5 -3.74 16.98 3.38
C HIS A 5 -3.67 16.13 2.10
N TRP A 6 -4.17 14.90 2.16
CA TRP A 6 -4.28 14.05 0.98
C TRP A 6 -5.50 14.50 0.16
N PRO A 7 -5.36 14.73 -1.16
CA PRO A 7 -6.45 15.16 -2.02
C PRO A 7 -7.37 13.97 -2.33
N ILE A 8 -8.07 13.49 -1.30
CA ILE A 8 -9.02 12.39 -1.41
C ILE A 8 -10.37 13.00 -1.70
N ASP A 9 -10.93 12.62 -2.85
CA ASP A 9 -12.31 12.90 -3.19
C ASP A 9 -13.16 11.72 -2.72
N PRO A 10 -13.98 11.86 -1.65
CA PRO A 10 -14.74 10.77 -1.07
C PRO A 10 -15.80 10.22 -2.05
N ASP A 11 -16.25 11.03 -3.01
CA ASP A 11 -17.21 10.59 -4.03
C ASP A 11 -16.53 9.74 -5.12
N LYS A 12 -15.20 9.67 -5.13
CA LYS A 12 -14.39 8.91 -6.10
C LYS A 12 -13.70 7.69 -5.49
N VAL A 13 -13.91 7.38 -4.20
CA VAL A 13 -13.35 6.21 -3.51
C VAL A 13 -14.42 5.56 -2.64
N PRO A 14 -14.63 4.23 -2.70
CA PRO A 14 -13.86 3.24 -3.47
C PRO A 14 -14.13 3.32 -4.97
N ARG A 15 -13.17 2.85 -5.77
CA ARG A 15 -13.29 2.76 -7.23
C ARG A 15 -12.72 1.45 -7.72
N ILE A 16 -13.60 0.53 -8.10
CA ILE A 16 -13.23 -0.77 -8.66
C ILE A 16 -13.40 -0.69 -10.17
N VAL A 17 -12.28 -0.75 -10.90
CA VAL A 17 -12.21 -0.69 -12.36
C VAL A 17 -12.06 -2.07 -13.00
N VAL A 18 -11.54 -3.04 -12.24
CA VAL A 18 -11.40 -4.45 -12.61
C VAL A 18 -11.79 -5.30 -11.41
N GLU A 19 -12.48 -6.42 -11.63
CA GLU A 19 -12.84 -7.36 -10.57
C GLU A 19 -11.57 -7.85 -9.83
N PRO A 20 -11.46 -7.63 -8.51
CA PRO A 20 -10.30 -8.08 -7.74
C PRO A 20 -10.35 -9.59 -7.43
N PRO A 21 -9.21 -10.30 -7.46
CA PRO A 21 -7.89 -9.82 -7.88
C PRO A 21 -7.81 -9.65 -9.41
N GLY A 22 -7.29 -8.51 -9.85
CA GLY A 22 -7.11 -8.24 -11.28
C GLY A 22 -5.98 -9.08 -11.90
N PRO A 23 -5.84 -9.05 -13.24
CA PRO A 23 -4.90 -9.91 -13.96
C PRO A 23 -3.44 -9.69 -13.55
N LYS A 24 -3.02 -8.45 -13.25
CA LYS A 24 -1.65 -8.19 -12.80
C LYS A 24 -1.43 -8.65 -11.36
N ALA A 25 -2.41 -8.44 -10.48
CA ALA A 25 -2.36 -8.96 -9.11
C ALA A 25 -2.26 -10.49 -9.12
N LEU A 26 -3.04 -11.18 -9.97
CA LEU A 26 -3.02 -12.63 -10.11
C LEU A 26 -1.66 -13.18 -10.56
N GLU A 27 -0.96 -12.49 -11.47
CA GLU A 27 0.40 -12.90 -11.88
C GLU A 27 1.37 -12.91 -10.68
N VAL A 28 1.32 -11.87 -9.85
CA VAL A 28 2.17 -11.76 -8.65
C VAL A 28 1.76 -12.78 -7.60
N VAL A 29 0.46 -12.99 -7.36
CA VAL A 29 -0.04 -13.96 -6.38
C VAL A 29 0.39 -15.38 -6.75
N ARG A 30 0.27 -15.79 -8.02
CA ARG A 30 0.73 -17.11 -8.46
C ARG A 30 2.23 -17.30 -8.25
N ARG A 31 3.02 -16.26 -8.53
CA ARG A 31 4.47 -16.30 -8.30
C ARG A 31 4.82 -16.32 -6.80
N ASP A 32 4.05 -15.65 -5.94
CA ASP A 32 4.16 -15.76 -4.47
C ASP A 32 3.89 -17.21 -4.02
N GLU A 33 2.83 -17.84 -4.54
CA GLU A 33 2.49 -19.24 -4.23
C GLU A 33 3.57 -20.25 -4.66
N GLU A 34 4.20 -20.05 -5.83
CA GLU A 34 5.24 -20.93 -6.33
C GLU A 34 6.58 -20.78 -5.58
N LEU A 35 6.87 -19.59 -5.05
CA LEU A 35 8.18 -19.25 -4.50
C LEU A 35 8.24 -19.16 -2.97
N ILE A 36 7.09 -18.99 -2.30
CA ILE A 36 7.01 -18.79 -0.84
C ILE A 36 6.38 -20.02 -0.15
N MET A 37 6.79 -20.25 1.10
CA MET A 37 6.22 -21.30 1.95
C MET A 37 4.74 -21.00 2.28
N GLN A 38 3.88 -21.99 2.04
CA GLN A 38 2.41 -21.85 2.14
C GLN A 38 1.86 -21.66 3.56
N SER A 39 2.70 -21.78 4.59
CA SER A 39 2.32 -21.44 5.98
C SER A 39 2.28 -19.92 6.24
N PHE A 40 2.87 -19.11 5.36
CA PHE A 40 2.78 -17.64 5.39
C PHE A 40 1.54 -17.17 4.64
N ALA A 41 0.37 -17.27 5.28
CA ALA A 41 -0.90 -16.93 4.65
C ALA A 41 -0.99 -15.45 4.26
N ARG A 42 -1.45 -15.20 3.02
CA ARG A 42 -1.93 -13.88 2.57
C ARG A 42 -3.44 -13.81 2.81
N TRP A 43 -3.87 -12.88 3.66
CA TRP A 43 -5.29 -12.74 4.03
C TRP A 43 -6.15 -12.24 2.87
N TYR A 44 -5.55 -11.50 1.94
CA TYR A 44 -6.19 -10.98 0.74
C TYR A 44 -5.22 -11.14 -0.43
N PRO A 45 -5.67 -11.56 -1.64
CA PRO A 45 -4.87 -11.57 -2.85
C PRO A 45 -4.71 -10.14 -3.41
N LEU A 46 -4.20 -9.22 -2.57
CA LEU A 46 -4.08 -7.80 -2.84
C LEU A 46 -2.62 -7.43 -3.05
N VAL A 47 -2.32 -6.83 -4.21
CA VAL A 47 -0.97 -6.40 -4.57
C VAL A 47 -0.98 -4.89 -4.74
N ILE A 48 -0.35 -4.18 -3.80
CA ILE A 48 -0.43 -2.72 -3.68
C ILE A 48 0.61 -2.05 -4.60
N ALA A 49 0.17 -1.10 -5.42
CA ALA A 49 1.05 -0.23 -6.21
C ALA A 49 1.43 1.05 -5.45
N ARG A 50 0.47 1.68 -4.76
CA ARG A 50 0.69 2.87 -3.92
C ARG A 50 -0.37 3.00 -2.84
N GLY A 51 -0.08 3.79 -1.80
CA GLY A 51 -1.04 4.15 -0.76
C GLY A 51 -0.86 5.58 -0.30
N TYR A 52 -1.94 6.23 0.11
CA TYR A 52 -1.95 7.61 0.59
C TYR A 52 -3.13 7.85 1.53
N GLY A 53 -2.87 8.44 2.70
CA GLY A 53 -3.89 8.54 3.75
C GLY A 53 -4.49 7.15 4.05
N PRO A 54 -5.83 7.02 4.08
CA PRO A 54 -6.56 5.75 4.23
C PRO A 54 -6.84 5.03 2.90
N VAL A 55 -6.24 5.42 1.77
CA VAL A 55 -6.51 4.82 0.45
C VAL A 55 -5.32 3.97 0.01
N VAL A 56 -5.62 2.79 -0.54
CA VAL A 56 -4.64 1.95 -1.24
C VAL A 56 -5.07 1.75 -2.69
N GLU A 57 -4.11 1.79 -3.60
CA GLU A 57 -4.28 1.47 -5.01
C GLU A 57 -3.56 0.17 -5.33
N ASP A 58 -4.27 -0.80 -5.90
CA ASP A 58 -3.64 -2.03 -6.38
C ASP A 58 -2.96 -1.85 -7.75
N VAL A 59 -2.19 -2.86 -8.17
CA VAL A 59 -1.47 -2.87 -9.45
C VAL A 59 -2.37 -2.84 -10.69
N ASP A 60 -3.65 -3.13 -10.53
CA ASP A 60 -4.68 -3.11 -11.59
C ASP A 60 -5.44 -1.76 -11.62
N GLY A 61 -5.18 -0.86 -10.68
CA GLY A 61 -5.73 0.51 -10.63
C GLY A 61 -7.02 0.65 -9.82
N ASN A 62 -7.42 -0.38 -9.08
CA ASN A 62 -8.54 -0.30 -8.15
C ASN A 62 -8.12 0.52 -6.91
N LEU A 63 -9.04 1.35 -6.42
CA LEU A 63 -8.86 2.14 -5.20
C LEU A 63 -9.74 1.58 -4.08
N TYR A 64 -9.12 1.27 -2.95
CA TYR A 64 -9.78 0.73 -1.76
C TYR A 64 -9.65 1.71 -0.59
N ILE A 65 -10.64 1.68 0.30
CA ILE A 65 -10.56 2.31 1.62
C ILE A 65 -9.97 1.28 2.59
N ASP A 66 -8.86 1.63 3.24
CA ASP A 66 -8.20 0.78 4.22
C ASP A 66 -8.77 0.99 5.63
N TYR A 67 -9.47 -0.03 6.13
CA TYR A 67 -9.98 -0.10 7.50
C TYR A 67 -9.09 -0.92 8.46
N ASN A 68 -7.96 -1.43 7.97
CA ASN A 68 -7.04 -2.28 8.73
C ASN A 68 -5.81 -1.50 9.22
N ALA A 69 -5.37 -0.48 8.47
CA ALA A 69 -4.14 0.26 8.72
C ALA A 69 -2.92 -0.67 8.87
N GLY A 70 -2.90 -1.77 8.10
CA GLY A 70 -1.88 -2.81 8.19
C GLY A 70 -1.71 -3.37 9.61
N ILE A 71 -2.81 -3.78 10.25
CA ILE A 71 -2.84 -4.21 11.66
C ILE A 71 -2.45 -3.04 12.58
N ALA A 72 -3.16 -1.91 12.45
CA ALA A 72 -3.01 -0.71 13.27
C ALA A 72 -1.61 -0.05 13.25
N VAL A 73 -0.79 -0.31 12.23
CA VAL A 73 0.56 0.27 12.07
C VAL A 73 0.50 1.63 11.39
N THR A 74 -0.22 1.76 10.28
CA THR A 74 -0.19 2.93 9.40
C THR A 74 -1.20 4.03 9.81
N ASN A 75 -1.29 4.32 11.11
CA ASN A 75 -2.27 5.27 11.67
C ASN A 75 -2.15 6.71 11.14
N VAL A 76 -0.94 7.12 10.72
CA VAL A 76 -0.69 8.43 10.09
C VAL A 76 -0.90 8.40 8.56
N GLY A 77 -1.36 7.28 8.02
CA GLY A 77 -1.53 7.00 6.60
C GLY A 77 -0.32 6.30 5.96
N HIS A 78 -0.56 5.54 4.88
CA HIS A 78 0.43 4.68 4.20
C HIS A 78 1.71 5.38 3.73
N ALA A 79 1.64 6.67 3.36
CA ALA A 79 2.77 7.44 2.85
C ALA A 79 2.76 8.87 3.40
N HIS A 80 2.75 9.02 4.72
CA HIS A 80 2.73 10.35 5.35
C HIS A 80 3.98 11.16 4.95
N PRO A 81 3.85 12.41 4.41
CA PRO A 81 4.98 13.16 3.86
C PRO A 81 6.15 13.35 4.82
N LYS A 82 5.88 13.61 6.11
CA LYS A 82 6.94 13.77 7.13
C LYS A 82 7.71 12.47 7.40
N VAL A 83 7.05 11.32 7.34
CA VAL A 83 7.67 10.01 7.57
C VAL A 83 8.54 9.66 6.38
N VAL A 84 8.01 9.81 5.16
CA VAL A 84 8.75 9.59 3.91
C VAL A 84 9.98 10.48 3.82
N ASP A 85 9.85 11.78 4.12
CA ASP A 85 10.97 12.72 4.13
C ASP A 85 12.06 12.33 5.15
N ALA A 86 11.65 11.98 6.37
CA ALA A 86 12.60 11.55 7.41
C ALA A 86 13.37 10.29 7.02
N ILE A 87 12.69 9.29 6.43
CA ILE A 87 13.32 8.06 5.93
C ILE A 87 14.32 8.39 4.82
N LYS A 88 13.91 9.18 3.82
CA LYS A 88 14.78 9.56 2.69
C LYS A 88 16.05 10.26 3.17
N ARG A 89 15.90 11.29 4.00
CA ARG A 89 17.04 12.05 4.53
C ARG A 89 18.01 11.16 5.33
N GLN A 90 17.50 10.26 6.16
CA GLN A 90 18.39 9.36 6.91
C GLN A 90 19.12 8.36 6.00
N ALA A 91 18.41 7.80 5.02
CA ALA A 91 18.98 6.83 4.09
C ALA A 91 20.10 7.42 3.22
N GLU A 92 20.05 8.71 2.92
CA GLU A 92 21.12 9.44 2.20
C GLU A 92 22.38 9.64 3.05
N LEU A 93 22.25 9.69 4.38
CA LEU A 93 23.39 9.89 5.28
C LEU A 93 24.07 8.57 5.59
N PHE A 94 23.30 7.62 6.12
CA PHE A 94 23.84 6.36 6.63
C PHE A 94 22.73 5.38 7.02
N LEU A 95 22.94 4.10 6.75
CA LEU A 95 22.01 3.04 7.17
C LEU A 95 22.50 2.26 8.39
N HIS A 96 23.71 1.70 8.34
CA HIS A 96 24.19 0.79 9.39
C HIS A 96 25.70 0.50 9.29
N TYR A 97 26.37 0.37 10.44
CA TYR A 97 27.67 -0.32 10.58
C TYR A 97 27.54 -1.32 11.73
N SER A 98 28.25 -2.45 11.62
CA SER A 98 28.28 -3.55 12.59
C SER A 98 29.36 -3.34 13.65
#